data_AF-A0A9Q0T1F9-F1
#
_entry.id   AF-A0A9Q0T1F9-F1
#
_cell.length_a   1.000
_cell.length_b   1.000
_cell.length_c   1.000
_cell.angle_alpha   90.00
_cell.angle_beta   90.00
_cell.angle_gamma   90.00
#
_symmetry.space_group_name_H-M   'P 1'
#
loop_
_entity.id
_entity.type
_entity.pdbx_description
1 polymer ?
#
loop_
_entity_poly.entity_id
_entity_poly.type
_entity_poly.pdbx_seq_one_letter_code
_entity_poly.pdbx_strand_id
1 'polypeptide(L)'
;MDRLYDHEGPRICNLCSLEDETHEHLFFNYRFSHELWAWLTSKHQTPWPNYRWPDLIQWGAVTYKSKSLFSSLVARLTLAASVYCIWMERNQRVFKATYRSARRTAEEAHEVLRTYLLGLNIPEAIQDNWFVP
;
A
#
# COMPACT_ATOMS: atom_id res chain seq x y z
N MET A 1 -16.16 -19.89 4.75
CA MET A 1 -17.32 -19.44 3.95
C MET A 1 -16.98 -18.06 3.40
N ASP A 2 -16.22 -18.01 2.31
CA ASP A 2 -15.84 -16.76 1.66
C ASP A 2 -16.93 -16.35 0.68
N ARG A 3 -17.59 -15.22 0.95
CA ARG A 3 -18.61 -14.59 0.08
C ARG A 3 -17.99 -13.94 -1.17
N LEU A 4 -16.92 -14.50 -1.70
CA LEU A 4 -16.16 -13.96 -2.83
C LEU A 4 -16.43 -14.70 -4.15
N TYR A 5 -17.18 -15.81 -4.15
CA TYR A 5 -17.25 -16.71 -5.30
C TYR A 5 -18.55 -16.71 -6.12
N ASP A 6 -19.53 -15.84 -5.84
CA ASP A 6 -20.88 -16.00 -6.45
C ASP A 6 -21.35 -14.88 -7.38
N HIS A 7 -20.46 -14.24 -8.15
CA HIS A 7 -20.90 -13.42 -9.29
C HIS A 7 -19.94 -13.55 -10.48
N GLU A 8 -20.36 -14.32 -11.48
CA GLU A 8 -19.66 -14.62 -12.75
C GLU A 8 -19.71 -13.46 -13.76
N GLY A 9 -19.28 -12.27 -13.35
CA GLY A 9 -19.12 -11.14 -14.28
C GLY A 9 -17.97 -10.23 -13.85
N PRO A 10 -17.30 -9.55 -14.78
CA PRO A 10 -16.33 -8.53 -14.42
C PRO A 10 -17.03 -7.44 -13.60
N ARG A 11 -16.66 -7.34 -12.33
CA ARG A 11 -17.14 -6.25 -11.48
C ARG A 11 -16.34 -5.02 -11.85
N ILE A 12 -16.99 -3.96 -12.32
CA ILE A 12 -16.30 -2.69 -12.56
C ILE A 12 -15.61 -2.25 -11.26
N CYS A 13 -14.35 -1.84 -11.37
CA CYS A 13 -13.54 -1.36 -10.27
C CYS A 13 -14.16 -0.12 -9.64
N ASN A 14 -14.41 -0.19 -8.33
CA ASN A 14 -15.06 0.90 -7.59
C ASN A 14 -14.12 2.08 -7.31
N LEU A 15 -12.82 1.95 -7.63
CA LEU A 15 -11.87 3.05 -7.56
C LEU A 15 -11.79 3.85 -8.86
N CYS A 16 -11.90 3.21 -10.03
CA CYS A 16 -11.73 3.86 -11.32
C CYS A 16 -13.01 4.03 -12.13
N SER A 17 -14.01 3.17 -11.90
CA SER A 17 -15.27 3.09 -12.64
C SER A 17 -15.11 2.87 -14.16
N LEU A 18 -13.98 2.33 -14.61
CA LEU A 18 -13.60 2.21 -16.03
C LEU A 18 -13.20 0.78 -16.45
N GLU A 19 -12.49 0.06 -15.60
CA GLU A 19 -11.96 -1.28 -15.89
C GLU A 19 -12.47 -2.29 -14.88
N ASP A 20 -12.28 -3.57 -15.18
CA ASP A 20 -12.63 -4.67 -14.31
C ASP A 20 -11.78 -4.67 -13.03
N GLU A 21 -12.44 -4.91 -11.90
CA GLU A 21 -11.82 -5.02 -10.59
C GLU A 21 -11.06 -6.34 -10.50
N THR A 22 -9.76 -6.27 -10.78
CA THR A 22 -8.81 -7.35 -10.50
C THR A 22 -7.90 -6.93 -9.35
N HIS A 23 -7.26 -7.91 -8.68
CA HIS A 23 -6.24 -7.62 -7.68
C HIS A 23 -5.15 -6.70 -8.25
N GLU A 24 -4.70 -6.99 -9.47
CA GLU A 24 -3.66 -6.24 -10.14
C GLU A 24 -4.11 -4.81 -10.44
N HIS A 25 -5.32 -4.62 -10.97
CA HIS A 25 -5.89 -3.30 -11.22
C HIS A 25 -6.06 -2.48 -9.93
N LEU A 26 -6.67 -3.09 -8.91
CA LEU A 26 -7.03 -2.41 -7.67
C LEU A 26 -5.80 -1.90 -6.92
N PHE A 27 -4.74 -2.69 -6.83
CA PHE A 27 -3.60 -2.38 -5.96
C PHE A 27 -2.35 -1.88 -6.70
N PHE A 28 -2.24 -2.14 -8.02
CA PHE A 28 -0.96 -1.96 -8.73
C PHE A 28 -1.04 -1.29 -10.10
N ASN A 29 -2.13 -1.41 -10.87
CA ASN A 29 -2.17 -0.84 -12.23
C ASN A 29 -2.98 0.46 -12.34
N TYR A 30 -3.90 0.72 -11.42
CA TYR A 30 -4.69 1.96 -11.49
C TYR A 30 -3.90 3.18 -11.02
N ARG A 31 -4.15 4.33 -11.68
CA ARG A 31 -3.57 5.65 -11.36
C ARG A 31 -3.65 5.98 -9.87
N PHE A 32 -4.76 5.68 -9.21
CA PHE A 32 -4.93 5.93 -7.78
C PHE A 32 -3.87 5.21 -6.95
N SER A 33 -3.68 3.92 -7.21
CA SER A 33 -2.74 3.09 -6.48
C SER A 33 -1.32 3.52 -6.79
N HIS A 34 -0.99 3.80 -8.06
CA HIS A 34 0.31 4.36 -8.44
C HIS A 34 0.65 5.67 -7.71
N GLU A 35 -0.28 6.62 -7.65
CA GLU A 35 -0.08 7.89 -6.95
C GLU A 35 0.16 7.67 -5.45
N LEU A 36 -0.60 6.76 -4.83
CA LEU A 36 -0.44 6.41 -3.42
C LEU A 36 0.92 5.75 -3.15
N TRP A 37 1.31 4.78 -3.98
CA TRP A 37 2.61 4.12 -3.90
C TRP A 37 3.74 5.12 -4.06
N ALA A 38 3.75 5.90 -5.15
CA ALA A 38 4.80 6.89 -5.41
C ALA A 38 4.99 7.88 -4.25
N TRP A 39 3.88 8.32 -3.64
CA TRP A 39 3.93 9.20 -2.48
C TRP A 39 4.54 8.51 -1.25
N LEU A 40 4.06 7.32 -0.90
CA LEU A 40 4.56 6.58 0.27
C LEU A 40 6.03 6.21 0.09
N THR A 41 6.43 5.71 -1.08
CA THR A 41 7.82 5.31 -1.34
C THR A 41 8.78 6.49 -1.34
N SER A 42 8.33 7.66 -1.80
CA SER A 42 9.10 8.91 -1.70
C SER A 42 9.23 9.35 -0.25
N LYS A 43 8.11 9.36 0.49
CA LYS A 43 8.10 9.72 1.91
C LYS A 43 8.91 8.76 2.77
N HIS A 44 8.93 7.48 2.39
CA HIS A 44 9.56 6.38 3.10
C HIS A 44 10.89 5.92 2.51
N GLN A 45 11.48 6.65 1.56
CA GLN A 45 12.76 6.34 0.88
C GLN A 45 12.96 4.83 0.62
N THR A 46 11.86 4.15 0.35
CA THR A 46 11.74 2.71 0.13
C THR A 46 11.14 2.59 -1.25
N PRO A 47 11.95 2.79 -2.31
CA PRO A 47 11.43 2.80 -3.66
C PRO A 47 10.87 1.42 -3.98
N TRP A 48 9.62 1.38 -4.45
CA TRP A 48 9.02 0.18 -5.02
C TRP A 48 8.89 0.40 -6.54
N PRO A 49 9.37 -0.54 -7.37
CA PRO A 49 9.25 -0.42 -8.81
C PRO A 49 7.80 -0.59 -9.25
N ASN A 50 7.49 -0.12 -10.46
CA ASN A 50 6.22 -0.43 -11.10
C ASN A 50 6.30 -1.81 -11.76
N TYR A 51 5.95 -2.86 -11.01
CA TYR A 51 5.86 -4.23 -11.48
C TYR A 51 4.48 -4.81 -11.23
N ARG A 52 4.14 -5.86 -12.00
CA ARG A 52 2.99 -6.70 -11.70
C ARG A 52 3.16 -7.34 -10.32
N TRP A 53 2.05 -7.65 -9.67
CA TRP A 53 2.06 -8.11 -8.27
C TRP A 53 3.05 -9.25 -7.96
N PRO A 54 3.11 -10.36 -8.73
CA PRO A 54 4.03 -11.45 -8.43
C PRO A 54 5.50 -11.01 -8.51
N ASP A 55 5.84 -10.22 -9.53
CA ASP A 55 7.19 -9.71 -9.77
C ASP A 55 7.58 -8.67 -8.72
N LEU A 56 6.64 -7.84 -8.28
CA LEU A 56 6.83 -6.85 -7.23
C LEU A 56 7.16 -7.51 -5.89
N ILE A 57 6.43 -8.55 -5.51
CA ILE A 57 6.68 -9.30 -4.27
C ILE A 57 8.03 -10.01 -4.33
N GLN A 58 8.33 -10.67 -5.45
CA GLN A 58 9.62 -11.33 -5.65
C GLN A 58 10.78 -10.31 -5.57
N TRP A 59 10.64 -9.17 -6.24
CA TRP A 59 11.63 -8.10 -6.21
C TRP A 59 11.83 -7.55 -4.80
N GLY A 60 10.75 -7.28 -4.06
CA GLY A 60 10.81 -6.78 -2.69
C GLY A 60 11.48 -7.77 -1.74
N ALA A 61 11.16 -9.06 -1.87
CA ALA A 61 11.75 -10.12 -1.08
C ALA A 61 13.27 -10.23 -1.30
N VAL A 62 13.75 -10.04 -2.53
CA VAL A 62 15.20 -10.04 -2.82
C VAL A 62 15.85 -8.74 -2.35
N THR A 63 15.25 -7.59 -2.67
CA THR A 63 15.85 -6.27 -2.45
C THR A 63 15.97 -5.90 -0.97
N TYR A 64 14.95 -6.18 -0.18
CA TYR A 64 14.92 -5.82 1.25
C TYR A 64 15.50 -6.90 2.16
N LYS A 65 15.89 -8.06 1.63
CA LYS A 65 16.59 -9.10 2.40
C LYS A 65 18.00 -8.68 2.81
N SER A 66 18.69 -7.90 1.98
CA SER A 66 20.05 -7.42 2.25
C SER A 66 20.10 -6.02 2.87
N LYS A 67 18.95 -5.43 3.19
CA LYS A 67 18.85 -4.13 3.88
C LYS A 67 18.85 -4.34 5.40
N SER A 68 19.02 -3.26 6.14
CA SER A 68 18.87 -3.28 7.60
C SER A 68 17.50 -3.80 8.02
N LEU A 69 17.42 -4.27 9.27
CA LEU A 69 16.16 -4.76 9.84
C LEU A 69 15.07 -3.69 9.80
N PHE A 70 15.43 -2.43 10.08
CA PHE A 70 14.48 -1.32 10.09
C PHE A 70 14.00 -0.97 8.69
N SER A 71 14.89 -0.82 7.71
CA SER A 71 14.50 -0.56 6.31
C SER A 71 13.61 -1.68 5.75
N SER A 72 13.93 -2.94 6.07
CA SER A 72 13.12 -4.10 5.70
C SER A 72 11.74 -4.11 6.38
N LEU A 73 11.67 -3.68 7.65
CA LEU A 73 10.41 -3.50 8.37
C LEU A 73 9.55 -2.40 7.75
N VAL A 74 10.13 -1.21 7.53
CA VAL A 74 9.43 -0.07 6.91
C VAL A 74 8.89 -0.46 5.54
N ALA A 75 9.69 -1.08 4.68
CA ALA A 75 9.23 -1.50 3.36
C ALA A 75 8.02 -2.45 3.41
N ARG A 76 8.05 -3.46 4.30
CA ARG A 76 6.93 -4.39 4.50
C ARG A 76 5.68 -3.68 5.01
N LEU A 77 5.85 -2.76 5.96
CA LEU A 77 4.74 -1.99 6.52
C LEU A 77 4.17 -1.00 5.48
N THR A 78 5.01 -0.40 4.64
CA THR A 78 4.58 0.43 3.49
C THR A 78 3.71 -0.36 2.53
N LEU A 79 4.13 -1.56 2.14
CA LEU A 79 3.31 -2.45 1.32
C LEU A 79 1.97 -2.81 2.02
N ALA A 80 2.01 -3.21 3.29
CA ALA A 80 0.81 -3.60 4.03
C ALA A 80 -0.19 -2.44 4.21
N ALA A 81 0.30 -1.25 4.59
CA ALA A 81 -0.53 -0.06 4.77
C ALA A 81 -1.16 0.39 3.46
N SER A 82 -0.41 0.37 2.34
CA SER A 82 -0.94 0.66 1.01
C SER A 82 -2.13 -0.25 0.67
N VAL A 83 -1.93 -1.57 0.76
CA VAL A 83 -2.98 -2.55 0.46
C VAL A 83 -4.21 -2.32 1.35
N TYR A 84 -3.99 -2.14 2.66
CA TYR A 84 -5.08 -1.91 3.61
C TYR A 84 -5.86 -0.63 3.30
N CYS A 85 -5.19 0.50 3.10
CA CYS A 85 -5.82 1.79 2.87
C CYS A 85 -6.54 1.85 1.52
N ILE A 86 -6.00 1.21 0.47
CA ILE A 86 -6.69 1.06 -0.82
C ILE A 86 -7.97 0.24 -0.65
N TRP A 87 -7.89 -0.89 0.05
CA TRP A 87 -9.06 -1.72 0.34
C TRP A 87 -10.13 -0.95 1.15
N MET A 88 -9.68 -0.20 2.16
CA MET A 88 -10.56 0.63 2.98
C MET A 88 -11.25 1.72 2.16
N GLU A 89 -10.52 2.43 1.30
CA GLU A 89 -11.07 3.44 0.40
C GLU A 89 -12.10 2.83 -0.56
N ARG A 90 -11.77 1.71 -1.21
CA ARG A 90 -12.70 0.99 -2.09
C ARG A 90 -14.00 0.64 -1.36
N ASN A 91 -13.91 0.14 -0.13
CA ASN A 91 -15.08 -0.18 0.66
C ASN A 91 -15.87 1.06 1.08
N GLN A 92 -15.20 2.17 1.39
CA GLN A 92 -15.89 3.43 1.69
C GLN A 92 -16.69 3.95 0.50
N ARG A 93 -16.16 3.83 -0.72
CA ARG A 93 -16.91 4.19 -1.94
C ARG A 93 -18.15 3.31 -2.12
N VAL A 94 -17.99 2.00 -1.93
CA VAL A 94 -19.09 1.02 -2.08
C VAL A 94 -20.17 1.21 -1.03
N PHE A 95 -19.81 1.30 0.25
CA PHE A 95 -20.78 1.22 1.36
C PHE A 95 -21.20 2.56 1.93
N LYS A 96 -20.43 3.62 1.68
CA LYS A 96 -20.68 4.95 2.26
C LYS A 96 -20.78 6.06 1.22
N ALA A 97 -20.51 5.76 -0.07
CA ALA A 97 -20.45 6.75 -1.14
C ALA A 97 -19.54 7.95 -0.78
N THR A 98 -18.46 7.70 -0.05
CA THR A 98 -17.44 8.69 0.27
C THR A 98 -16.19 8.44 -0.55
N TYR A 99 -15.62 9.51 -1.12
CA TYR A 99 -14.52 9.42 -2.07
C TYR A 99 -13.37 10.30 -1.61
N ARG A 100 -12.20 9.70 -1.38
CA ARG A 100 -10.96 10.42 -1.08
C ARG A 100 -10.00 10.35 -2.25
N SER A 101 -9.11 11.33 -2.32
CA SER A 101 -8.02 11.34 -3.28
C SER A 101 -6.93 10.34 -2.88
N ALA A 102 -6.17 9.86 -3.86
CA ALA A 102 -5.03 8.98 -3.62
C ALA A 102 -4.04 9.59 -2.63
N ARG A 103 -3.81 10.91 -2.74
CA ARG A 103 -2.98 11.69 -1.83
C ARG A 103 -3.43 11.60 -0.37
N ARG A 104 -4.73 11.81 -0.11
CA ARG A 104 -5.28 11.76 1.25
C ARG A 104 -5.22 10.34 1.82
N THR A 105 -5.51 9.34 0.99
CA THR A 105 -5.40 7.93 1.39
C THR A 105 -3.94 7.54 1.68
N ALA A 106 -2.97 8.10 0.95
CA ALA A 106 -1.55 7.91 1.20
C ALA A 106 -1.10 8.56 2.51
N GLU A 107 -1.59 9.76 2.82
CA GLU A 107 -1.36 10.43 4.10
C GLU A 107 -1.94 9.62 5.27
N GLU A 108 -3.15 9.06 5.13
CA GLU A 108 -3.72 8.13 6.12
C GLU A 108 -2.85 6.88 6.30
N ALA A 109 -2.34 6.29 5.21
CA ALA A 109 -1.43 5.16 5.28
C ALA A 109 -0.12 5.50 5.99
N HIS A 110 0.42 6.71 5.80
CA HIS A 110 1.59 7.20 6.54
C HIS A 110 1.35 7.28 8.04
N GLU A 111 0.21 7.83 8.46
CA GLU A 111 -0.12 7.96 9.88
C GLU A 111 -0.33 6.60 10.55
N VAL A 112 -0.92 5.64 9.84
CA VAL A 112 -1.03 4.24 10.31
C VAL A 112 0.37 3.64 10.54
N LEU A 113 1.26 3.81 9.56
CA LEU A 113 2.65 3.36 9.64
C LEU A 113 3.41 4.01 10.80
N ARG A 114 3.33 5.34 10.91
CA ARG A 114 4.00 6.13 11.94
C ARG A 114 3.53 5.70 13.32
N THR A 115 2.22 5.59 13.50
CA THR A 115 1.61 5.14 14.77
C THR A 115 2.10 3.74 15.14
N TYR A 116 2.13 2.82 14.18
CA TYR A 116 2.59 1.45 14.41
C TYR A 116 4.08 1.42 14.78
N LEU A 117 4.93 2.13 14.04
CA LEU A 117 6.37 2.21 14.30
C LEU A 117 6.69 2.81 15.67
N LEU A 118 5.97 3.87 16.07
CA LEU A 118 6.11 4.47 17.40
C LEU A 118 5.69 3.49 18.51
N GLY A 119 4.66 2.68 18.28
CA GLY A 119 4.19 1.66 19.24
C GLY A 119 5.13 0.47 19.41
N LEU A 120 6.02 0.21 18.44
CA LEU A 120 6.97 -0.91 18.50
C LEU A 120 8.17 -0.67 19.43
N ASN A 121 8.36 0.56 19.94
CA ASN A 121 9.50 0.93 20.81
C ASN A 121 10.86 0.44 20.26
N ILE A 122 11.08 0.63 18.94
CA ILE A 122 12.28 0.14 18.26
C ILE A 122 13.50 0.87 18.83
N PRO A 123 14.56 0.16 19.29
CA PRO A 123 15.78 0.79 19.78
C PRO A 123 16.39 1.77 18.76
N GLU A 124 16.85 2.92 19.21
CA GLU A 124 17.44 3.96 18.34
C GLU A 124 18.62 3.44 17.52
N ALA A 125 19.42 2.52 18.08
CA ALA A 125 20.52 1.84 17.38
C ALA A 125 20.08 1.02 16.13
N ILE A 126 18.79 0.73 16.00
CA ILE A 126 18.20 0.01 14.86
C ILE A 126 17.54 0.99 13.87
N GLN A 127 17.22 2.22 14.29
CA GLN A 127 16.58 3.22 13.44
C GLN A 127 17.64 3.87 12.54
N ASP A 128 17.62 3.60 11.22
CA ASP A 128 18.67 4.05 10.28
C ASP A 128 18.64 5.57 9.96
N ASN A 129 18.55 6.45 10.96
CA ASN A 129 18.38 7.90 10.77
C ASN A 129 17.18 8.28 9.89
N TRP A 130 16.18 7.39 9.87
CA TRP A 130 14.93 7.51 9.12
C TRP A 130 14.14 8.79 9.42
N PHE A 131 14.30 9.34 10.63
CA PHE A 131 13.59 10.51 11.14
C PHE A 131 14.31 11.84 10.88
N VAL A 132 15.44 11.84 10.18
CA VAL A 132 16.15 13.09 9.89
C VAL A 132 15.35 13.88 8.83
N PRO A 133 14.98 15.15 9.10
CA PRO A 133 14.14 15.97 8.23
C PRO A 133 14.68 16.17 6.82
#